data_AF-A0BQQ7-F1
#
_entry.id   AF-A0BQQ7-F1
#
_cell.length_a   1.000
_cell.length_b   1.000
_cell.length_c   1.000
_cell.angle_alpha   90.00
_cell.angle_beta   90.00
_cell.angle_gamma   90.00
#
_symmetry.space_group_name_H-M   'P 1'
#
loop_
_entity.id
_entity.type
_entity.pdbx_description
1 polymer ?
#
loop_
_entity_poly.entity_id
_entity_poly.type
_entity_poly.pdbx_seq_one_letter_code
_entity_poly.pdbx_strand_id
1 'polypeptide(L)'
;MSQLLMVWLNDEVQLSKKVTSFEHDFSNGYLFGELLSKFNQQLNFEEFSNKDVREAKMKNFQLLEPTFKTLHISFHFQIADQVIKGKRGVAMQLLYQLQMQLQKVNDPHDVMMHAKTGKYNVIQPLMVIRQPKEQFDKMEQDFFLQKLNERNKAQKDVNLEVHLGKFTTFAIQQAEKERRLKIKEETEERNLKEEMAKDTIEQITKKYGIHGGLELKGN
;
A
#
# COMPACT_ATOMS: atom_id res chain seq x y z
N MET A 1 6.37 1.77 24.35
CA MET A 1 7.45 1.90 23.35
C MET A 1 7.12 2.90 22.24
N SER A 2 5.99 2.80 21.55
CA SER A 2 5.58 3.76 20.50
C SER A 2 5.50 5.21 20.99
N GLN A 3 4.97 5.44 22.20
CA GLN A 3 4.78 6.79 22.74
C GLN A 3 6.12 7.48 23.07
N LEU A 4 7.12 6.74 23.55
CA LEU A 4 8.45 7.31 23.83
C LEU A 4 9.15 7.74 22.53
N LEU A 5 9.07 6.93 21.48
CA LEU A 5 9.57 7.29 20.15
C LEU A 5 8.86 8.52 19.59
N MET A 6 7.55 8.63 19.81
CA MET A 6 6.76 9.76 19.32
C MET A 6 7.12 11.06 20.05
N VAL A 7 7.33 11.01 21.37
CA VAL A 7 7.83 12.13 22.18
C VAL A 7 9.22 12.52 21.70
N TRP A 8 10.14 11.55 21.56
CA TRP A 8 11.49 11.81 21.06
C TRP A 8 11.49 12.53 19.70
N LEU A 9 10.71 12.06 18.73
CA LEU A 9 10.66 12.68 17.40
C LEU A 9 10.04 14.08 17.40
N ASN A 10 8.96 14.27 18.17
CA ASN A 10 8.21 15.52 18.13
C ASN A 10 8.76 16.60 19.08
N ASP A 11 9.32 16.21 20.21
CA ASP A 11 9.72 17.14 21.27
C ASP A 11 11.23 17.37 21.28
N GLU A 12 12.05 16.32 21.04
CA GLU A 12 13.52 16.45 21.05
C GLU A 12 14.07 16.70 19.64
N VAL A 13 13.72 15.87 18.66
CA VAL A 13 14.25 15.99 17.29
C VAL A 13 13.58 17.12 16.51
N GLN A 14 12.28 17.33 16.71
CA GLN A 14 11.47 18.38 16.07
C GLN A 14 11.60 18.39 14.53
N LEU A 15 11.16 17.33 13.87
CA LEU A 15 11.14 17.26 12.40
C LEU A 15 10.24 18.34 11.78
N SER A 16 10.42 18.57 10.48
CA SER A 16 9.64 19.53 9.66
C SER A 16 8.12 19.34 9.76
N LYS A 17 7.69 18.10 10.04
CA LYS A 17 6.30 17.73 10.27
C LYS A 17 6.17 17.01 11.62
N LYS A 18 5.10 17.35 12.35
CA LYS A 18 4.72 16.59 13.55
C LYS A 18 4.29 15.18 13.16
N VAL A 19 4.96 14.18 13.73
CA VAL A 19 4.70 12.77 13.50
C VAL A 19 3.45 12.37 14.28
N THR A 20 2.45 11.86 13.57
CA THR A 20 1.19 11.36 14.12
C THR A 20 1.05 9.85 13.93
N SER A 21 1.57 9.34 12.81
CA SER A 21 1.55 7.92 12.48
C SER A 21 2.88 7.53 11.84
N PHE A 22 3.61 6.62 12.48
CA PHE A 22 4.90 6.17 11.99
C PHE A 22 4.79 5.57 10.59
N GLU A 23 3.76 4.75 10.37
CA GLU A 23 3.53 4.05 9.12
C GLU A 23 3.23 5.00 7.97
N HIS A 24 2.44 6.05 8.23
CA HIS A 24 2.05 7.00 7.19
C HIS A 24 3.16 8.04 6.94
N ASP A 25 3.62 8.70 8.01
CA ASP A 25 4.54 9.83 7.92
C ASP A 25 5.93 9.41 7.41
N PHE A 26 6.38 8.18 7.72
CA PHE A 26 7.67 7.66 7.26
C PHE A 26 7.59 6.82 5.98
N SER A 27 6.40 6.53 5.45
CA SER A 27 6.24 5.74 4.21
C SER A 27 6.96 6.36 3.00
N ASN A 28 7.16 7.67 3.02
CA ASN A 28 7.83 8.41 1.96
C ASN A 28 9.36 8.27 1.96
N GLY A 29 9.95 7.94 3.11
CA GLY A 29 11.41 7.94 3.29
C GLY A 29 12.00 9.33 3.58
N TYR A 30 11.31 10.43 3.26
CA TYR A 30 11.81 11.79 3.49
C TYR A 30 12.14 12.07 4.96
N LEU A 31 11.25 11.73 5.89
CA LEU A 31 11.48 11.97 7.33
C LEU A 31 12.63 11.14 7.89
N PHE A 32 12.95 9.98 7.31
CA PHE A 32 14.16 9.24 7.68
C PHE A 32 15.42 10.00 7.25
N GLY A 33 15.41 10.58 6.04
CA GLY A 33 16.51 11.40 5.54
C GLY A 33 16.71 12.65 6.39
N GLU A 34 15.62 13.32 6.77
CA GLU A 34 15.65 14.51 7.63
C GLU A 34 16.22 14.17 9.00
N LEU A 35 15.72 13.09 9.61
CA LEU A 35 16.21 12.58 10.88
C LEU A 35 17.72 12.29 10.80
N LEU A 36 18.19 11.56 9.79
CA LEU A 36 19.62 11.27 9.63
C LEU A 36 20.46 12.51 9.35
N SER A 37 19.92 13.50 8.63
CA SER A 37 20.60 14.77 8.35
C SER A 37 20.82 15.59 9.62
N LYS A 38 19.83 15.62 10.53
CA LYS A 38 19.96 16.29 11.84
C LYS A 38 21.06 15.70 12.72
N PHE A 39 21.36 14.41 12.55
CA PHE A 39 22.44 13.71 13.26
C PHE A 39 23.74 13.63 12.43
N ASN A 40 23.86 14.44 11.37
CA ASN A 40 25.02 14.49 10.48
C ASN A 40 25.40 13.14 9.82
N GLN A 41 24.43 12.23 9.67
CA GLN A 41 24.62 10.92 9.03
C GLN A 41 24.16 10.91 7.57
N GLN A 42 23.39 11.91 7.14
CA GLN A 42 22.98 12.07 5.75
C GLN A 42 23.33 13.46 5.21
N LEU A 43 24.42 13.53 4.44
CA LEU A 43 24.94 14.77 3.87
C LEU A 43 24.17 15.21 2.61
N ASN A 44 23.64 14.28 1.84
CA ASN A 44 22.93 14.55 0.59
C ASN A 44 21.42 14.72 0.78
N PHE A 45 20.98 15.27 1.92
CA PHE A 45 19.56 15.46 2.21
C PHE A 45 18.84 16.34 1.18
N GLU A 46 19.55 17.25 0.52
CA GLU A 46 19.02 18.09 -0.55
C GLU A 46 18.46 17.28 -1.74
N GLU A 47 18.92 16.05 -1.93
CA GLU A 47 18.45 15.18 -3.00
C GLU A 47 17.11 14.49 -2.70
N PHE A 48 16.66 14.53 -1.44
CA PHE A 48 15.42 13.91 -1.00
C PHE A 48 14.20 14.73 -1.44
N SER A 49 13.10 14.04 -1.70
CA SER A 49 11.85 14.68 -2.12
C SER A 49 10.69 14.26 -1.24
N ASN A 50 10.01 15.23 -0.62
CA ASN A 50 8.80 15.00 0.20
C ASN A 50 7.52 14.86 -0.65
N LYS A 51 7.63 14.43 -1.90
CA LYS A 51 6.46 14.21 -2.78
C LYS A 51 5.94 12.81 -2.57
N ASP A 52 4.63 12.64 -2.40
CA ASP A 52 4.00 11.31 -2.29
C ASP A 52 3.84 10.64 -3.66
N VAL A 53 4.96 10.48 -4.37
CA VAL A 53 5.04 9.85 -5.70
C VAL A 53 6.02 8.68 -5.61
N ARG A 54 5.71 7.57 -6.28
CA ARG A 54 6.57 6.37 -6.31
C ARG A 54 8.04 6.71 -6.57
N GLU A 55 8.32 7.52 -7.58
CA GLU A 55 9.68 7.90 -7.96
C GLU A 55 10.43 8.58 -6.80
N ALA A 56 9.78 9.51 -6.10
CA ALA A 56 10.33 10.14 -4.91
C ALA A 56 10.58 9.12 -3.79
N LYS A 57 9.63 8.20 -3.54
CA LYS A 57 9.83 7.11 -2.56
C LYS A 57 11.04 6.24 -2.92
N MET A 58 11.11 5.74 -4.16
CA MET A 58 12.22 4.89 -4.59
C MET A 58 13.56 5.62 -4.46
N LYS A 59 13.64 6.89 -4.88
CA LYS A 59 14.84 7.70 -4.75
C LYS A 59 15.22 7.91 -3.28
N ASN A 60 14.26 8.28 -2.43
CA ASN A 60 14.52 8.46 -1.00
C ASN A 60 15.07 7.17 -0.37
N PHE A 61 14.44 6.02 -0.62
CA PHE A 61 14.92 4.74 -0.07
C PHE A 61 16.25 4.27 -0.66
N GLN A 62 16.56 4.62 -1.90
CA GLN A 62 17.88 4.43 -2.50
C GLN A 62 18.97 5.23 -1.76
N LEU A 63 18.69 6.47 -1.41
CA LEU A 63 19.62 7.35 -0.69
C LEU A 63 19.79 6.92 0.77
N LEU A 64 18.78 6.29 1.37
CA LEU A 64 18.82 5.80 2.75
C LEU A 64 19.63 4.51 2.89
N GLU A 65 19.54 3.60 1.92
CA GLU A 65 20.19 2.28 1.95
C GLU A 65 21.66 2.33 2.38
N PRO A 66 22.55 3.14 1.78
CA PRO A 66 23.96 3.19 2.18
C PRO A 66 24.15 3.71 3.61
N THR A 67 23.36 4.69 4.04
CA THR A 67 23.43 5.25 5.40
C THR A 67 23.00 4.23 6.45
N PHE A 68 21.87 3.55 6.23
CA PHE A 68 21.36 2.52 7.15
C PHE A 68 22.35 1.35 7.28
N LYS A 69 22.90 0.92 6.15
CA LYS A 69 23.89 -0.15 6.11
C LYS A 69 25.13 0.26 6.91
N THR A 70 25.55 1.52 6.80
CA THR A 70 26.69 2.07 7.53
C THR A 70 26.46 2.08 9.05
N LEU A 71 25.22 2.38 9.48
CA LEU A 71 24.77 2.32 10.87
C LEU A 71 24.50 0.90 11.40
N HIS A 72 24.89 -0.16 10.67
CA HIS A 72 24.68 -1.57 11.05
C HIS A 72 23.20 -1.94 11.25
N ILE A 73 22.31 -1.26 10.53
CA ILE A 73 20.89 -1.58 10.51
C ILE A 73 20.63 -2.50 9.32
N SER A 74 20.03 -3.67 9.56
CA SER A 74 19.62 -4.60 8.51
C SER A 74 18.52 -3.98 7.67
N PHE A 75 18.90 -3.29 6.60
CA PHE A 75 18.00 -2.58 5.71
C PHE A 75 17.98 -3.24 4.34
N HIS A 76 17.03 -4.16 4.14
CA HIS A 76 16.86 -4.91 2.90
C HIS A 76 15.63 -4.45 2.12
N PHE A 77 15.56 -4.82 0.83
CA PHE A 77 14.46 -4.39 -0.05
C PHE A 77 13.07 -4.75 0.49
N GLN A 78 12.93 -5.88 1.18
CA GLN A 78 11.67 -6.31 1.79
C GLN A 78 11.20 -5.37 2.90
N ILE A 79 12.14 -4.81 3.66
CA ILE A 79 11.85 -3.88 4.73
C ILE A 79 11.45 -2.53 4.12
N ALA A 80 12.22 -2.05 3.15
CA ALA A 80 11.89 -0.83 2.41
C ALA A 80 10.49 -0.92 1.75
N ASP A 81 10.18 -2.03 1.07
CA ASP A 81 8.86 -2.28 0.47
C ASP A 81 7.73 -2.28 1.53
N GLN A 82 7.96 -2.88 2.68
CA GLN A 82 6.99 -2.90 3.78
C GLN A 82 6.76 -1.52 4.38
N VAL A 83 7.80 -0.68 4.49
CA VAL A 83 7.69 0.71 4.94
C VAL A 83 6.95 1.55 3.92
N ILE A 84 7.27 1.41 2.62
CA ILE A 84 6.59 2.10 1.52
C ILE A 84 5.09 1.80 1.54
N LYS A 85 4.71 0.55 1.82
CA LYS A 85 3.33 0.09 1.94
C LYS A 85 2.66 0.44 3.27
N GLY A 86 3.38 1.08 4.20
CA GLY A 86 2.85 1.45 5.51
C GLY A 86 2.49 0.25 6.39
N LYS A 87 3.23 -0.86 6.26
CA LYS A 87 2.98 -2.05 7.09
C LYS A 87 3.20 -1.71 8.56
N ARG A 88 2.17 -1.98 9.36
CA ARG A 88 2.15 -1.70 10.81
C ARG A 88 3.37 -2.26 11.52
N GLY A 89 4.02 -1.42 12.33
CA GLY A 89 5.14 -1.78 13.18
C GLY A 89 6.51 -1.77 12.49
N VAL A 90 6.60 -1.89 11.16
CA VAL A 90 7.92 -1.97 10.48
C VAL A 90 8.66 -0.64 10.55
N ALA A 91 7.98 0.47 10.26
CA ALA A 91 8.58 1.81 10.37
C ALA A 91 9.02 2.11 11.81
N MET A 92 8.20 1.72 12.81
CA MET A 92 8.52 1.89 14.22
C MET A 92 9.75 1.07 14.64
N GLN A 93 9.88 -0.18 14.17
CA GLN A 93 11.05 -1.02 14.46
C GLN A 93 12.34 -0.41 13.88
N LEU A 94 12.29 0.10 12.65
CA LEU A 94 13.42 0.80 12.06
C LEU A 94 13.78 2.06 12.84
N LEU A 95 12.79 2.86 13.22
CA LEU A 95 13.01 4.08 14.02
C LEU A 95 13.64 3.76 15.37
N TYR A 96 13.22 2.69 16.02
CA TYR A 96 13.83 2.24 17.27
C TYR A 96 15.29 1.85 17.08
N GLN A 97 15.59 1.04 16.06
CA GLN A 97 16.97 0.69 15.73
C GLN A 97 17.81 1.92 15.42
N LEU A 98 17.25 2.87 14.67
CA LEU A 98 17.90 4.13 14.36
C LEU A 98 18.19 4.94 15.63
N GLN A 99 17.20 5.12 16.51
CA GLN A 99 17.37 5.82 17.78
C GLN A 99 18.50 5.19 18.60
N MET A 100 18.54 3.86 18.72
CA MET A 100 19.59 3.16 19.46
C MET A 100 20.98 3.36 18.85
N GLN A 101 21.11 3.38 17.52
CA GLN A 101 22.40 3.61 16.87
C GLN A 101 22.81 5.07 16.98
N LEU A 102 21.88 6.01 16.77
CA LEU A 102 22.15 7.44 16.88
C LEU A 102 22.51 7.86 18.32
N GLN A 103 21.91 7.25 19.34
CA GLN A 103 22.29 7.47 20.75
C GLN A 103 23.70 6.98 21.09
N LYS A 104 24.26 6.04 20.32
CA LYS A 104 25.67 5.64 20.47
C LYS A 104 26.63 6.61 19.79
N VAL A 105 26.13 7.37 18.83
CA VAL A 105 26.91 8.34 18.04
C VAL A 105 26.96 9.68 18.77
N ASN A 106 25.85 10.08 19.40
CA ASN A 106 25.73 11.37 20.08
C ASN A 106 25.60 11.19 21.60
N ASP A 107 26.39 11.94 22.37
CA ASP A 107 26.09 12.15 23.78
C ASP A 107 24.77 12.95 23.89
N PRO A 108 23.81 12.57 24.76
CA PRO A 108 22.54 13.28 24.90
C PRO A 108 22.69 14.79 25.17
N HIS A 109 23.84 15.25 25.70
CA HIS A 109 24.14 16.67 25.86
C HIS A 109 24.34 17.43 24.54
N ASP A 110 24.92 16.80 23.51
CA ASP A 110 25.14 17.45 22.22
C ASP A 110 23.81 17.72 21.51
N VAL A 111 22.91 16.73 21.50
CA VAL A 111 21.57 16.84 20.90
C VAL A 111 20.76 18.02 21.48
N MET A 112 20.85 18.25 22.80
CA MET A 112 20.13 19.32 23.49
C MET A 112 20.72 20.72 23.24
N MET A 113 22.01 20.83 22.95
CA MET A 113 22.65 22.11 22.58
C MET A 113 22.28 22.54 21.15
N HIS A 114 21.99 21.58 20.26
CA HIS A 114 21.59 21.83 18.86
C HIS A 114 20.20 22.45 18.73
N ALA A 115 19.21 21.96 19.49
CA ALA A 115 17.82 22.47 19.44
C ALA A 115 17.67 23.92 19.93
N LYS A 116 18.58 24.38 20.80
CA LYS A 116 18.52 25.72 21.44
C LYS A 116 19.28 26.81 20.71
N THR A 117 20.30 26.47 19.91
CA THR A 117 21.24 27.47 19.38
C THR A 117 21.24 27.58 17.85
N GLY A 118 20.67 26.62 17.12
CA GLY A 118 20.54 26.67 15.64
C GLY A 118 21.88 26.73 14.89
N LYS A 119 23.01 26.59 15.59
CA LYS A 119 24.35 26.62 15.00
C LYS A 119 24.93 25.21 14.99
N TYR A 120 25.25 24.73 13.80
CA TYR A 120 25.96 23.49 13.58
C TYR A 120 27.37 23.60 14.19
N ASN A 121 27.59 23.05 15.37
CA ASN A 121 28.95 22.88 15.88
C ASN A 121 29.60 21.66 15.21
N VAL A 122 30.16 21.95 14.03
CA VAL A 122 31.46 21.53 13.49
C VAL A 122 32.02 20.17 13.99
N ILE A 123 31.93 19.18 13.09
CA ILE A 123 32.77 17.97 12.94
C ILE A 123 32.55 16.88 14.00
N GLN A 124 31.46 16.12 13.87
CA GLN A 124 31.50 14.69 14.23
C GLN A 124 31.62 13.88 12.94
N PRO A 125 32.65 13.01 12.81
CA PRO A 125 32.88 12.26 11.58
C PRO A 125 31.73 11.31 11.32
N LEU A 126 31.34 11.17 10.04
CA LEU A 126 30.40 10.12 9.63
C LEU A 126 30.93 8.79 10.17
N MET A 127 30.10 8.04 10.88
CA MET A 127 30.47 6.70 11.28
C MET A 127 30.67 5.89 10.00
N VAL A 128 31.89 5.49 9.66
CA VAL A 128 32.16 4.50 8.60
C VAL A 128 32.61 3.24 9.32
N ILE A 129 31.64 2.48 9.84
CA ILE A 129 31.96 1.34 10.71
C ILE A 129 32.47 0.13 9.89
N ARG A 130 32.27 0.12 8.55
CA ARG A 130 32.89 -0.87 7.64
C ARG A 130 33.73 -0.21 6.56
N GLN A 131 34.82 -0.85 6.16
CA GLN A 131 35.53 -0.46 4.94
C GLN A 131 34.63 -0.71 3.73
N PRO A 132 34.35 0.31 2.89
CA PRO A 132 33.53 0.14 1.70
C PRO A 132 34.21 -0.85 0.75
N LYS A 133 33.47 -1.87 0.29
CA LYS A 133 33.89 -2.70 -0.84
C LYS A 133 33.08 -2.21 -2.03
N GLU A 134 33.59 -1.19 -2.73
CA GLU A 134 32.82 -0.46 -3.74
C GLU A 134 32.08 -1.37 -4.74
N GLN A 135 32.72 -2.43 -5.24
CA GLN A 135 32.08 -3.35 -6.19
C GLN A 135 30.94 -4.15 -5.55
N PHE A 136 31.13 -4.62 -4.32
CA PHE A 136 30.13 -5.39 -3.59
C PHE A 136 28.96 -4.49 -3.17
N ASP A 137 29.26 -3.29 -2.66
CA ASP A 137 28.27 -2.31 -2.26
C ASP A 137 27.43 -1.85 -3.47
N LYS A 138 28.05 -1.62 -4.63
CA LYS A 138 27.32 -1.33 -5.88
C LYS A 138 26.40 -2.47 -6.30
N MET A 139 26.91 -3.70 -6.32
CA MET A 139 26.10 -4.87 -6.71
C MET A 139 24.92 -5.09 -5.75
N GLU A 140 25.12 -4.90 -4.44
CA GLU A 140 24.06 -5.03 -3.45
C GLU A 140 23.02 -3.91 -3.58
N GLN A 141 23.46 -2.67 -3.82
CA GLN A 141 22.59 -1.54 -4.08
C GLN A 141 21.78 -1.76 -5.36
N ASP A 142 22.40 -2.23 -6.43
CA ASP A 142 21.72 -2.57 -7.69
C ASP A 142 20.66 -3.66 -7.49
N PHE A 143 21.00 -4.72 -6.74
CA PHE A 143 20.05 -5.78 -6.39
C PHE A 143 18.89 -5.25 -5.56
N PHE A 144 19.18 -4.40 -4.56
CA PHE A 144 18.18 -3.74 -3.74
C PHE A 144 17.22 -2.93 -4.60
N LEU A 145 17.74 -2.10 -5.51
CA LEU A 145 16.95 -1.24 -6.38
C LEU A 145 16.13 -2.02 -7.39
N GLN A 146 16.72 -3.05 -8.01
CA GLN A 146 16.02 -3.91 -8.94
C GLN A 146 14.82 -4.56 -8.26
N LYS A 147 15.02 -5.17 -7.08
CA LYS A 147 13.94 -5.85 -6.34
C LYS A 147 12.91 -4.90 -5.78
N LEU A 148 13.32 -3.72 -5.33
CA LEU A 148 12.40 -2.71 -4.84
C LEU A 148 11.52 -2.17 -5.97
N ASN A 149 12.10 -1.94 -7.15
CA ASN A 149 11.39 -1.50 -8.34
C ASN A 149 10.43 -2.57 -8.88
N GLU A 150 10.83 -3.84 -8.94
CA GLU A 150 9.97 -4.96 -9.35
C GLU A 150 8.72 -5.07 -8.47
N ARG A 151 8.86 -4.88 -7.15
CA ARG A 151 7.76 -4.99 -6.17
C ARG A 151 6.82 -3.80 -6.17
N ASN A 152 7.32 -2.62 -6.48
CA ASN A 152 6.53 -1.40 -6.55
C ASN A 152 6.25 -1.13 -8.02
N LYS A 153 5.14 -1.62 -8.59
CA LYS A 153 4.78 -1.39 -10.00
C LYS A 153 4.83 0.11 -10.36
N ALA A 154 5.19 0.46 -11.60
CA ALA A 154 5.20 1.85 -12.02
C ALA A 154 3.78 2.45 -11.90
N GLN A 155 3.67 3.72 -11.50
CA GLN A 155 2.37 4.39 -11.33
C GLN A 155 1.53 4.34 -12.61
N LYS A 156 2.18 4.36 -13.79
CA LYS A 156 1.52 4.22 -15.09
C LYS A 156 0.82 2.88 -15.25
N ASP A 157 1.45 1.79 -14.80
CA ASP A 157 0.89 0.44 -14.88
C ASP A 157 -0.28 0.27 -13.91
N VAL A 158 -0.17 0.84 -12.70
CA VAL A 158 -1.27 0.85 -11.73
C VAL A 158 -2.47 1.64 -12.28
N ASN A 159 -2.23 2.80 -12.87
CA ASN A 159 -3.30 3.61 -13.46
C ASN A 159 -3.96 2.90 -14.65
N LEU A 160 -3.17 2.23 -15.48
CA LEU A 160 -3.68 1.42 -16.59
C LEU A 160 -4.50 0.24 -16.08
N GLU A 161 -4.04 -0.49 -15.07
CA GLU A 161 -4.75 -1.62 -14.44
C GLU A 161 -6.09 -1.17 -13.85
N VAL A 162 -6.13 -0.02 -13.17
CA VAL A 162 -7.38 0.59 -12.68
C VAL A 162 -8.33 0.96 -13.82
N HIS A 163 -7.80 1.52 -14.91
CA HIS A 163 -8.62 1.91 -16.07
C HIS A 163 -9.19 0.68 -16.78
N LEU A 164 -8.36 -0.34 -17.04
CA LEU A 164 -8.77 -1.61 -17.63
C LEU A 164 -9.77 -2.37 -16.76
N GLY A 165 -9.61 -2.32 -15.43
CA GLY A 165 -10.56 -2.90 -14.47
C GLY A 165 -11.98 -2.33 -14.61
N LYS A 166 -12.13 -1.05 -14.98
CA LYS A 166 -13.47 -0.47 -15.22
C LYS A 166 -14.16 -1.10 -16.43
N PHE A 167 -13.42 -1.38 -17.49
CA PHE A 167 -13.96 -2.02 -18.70
C PHE A 167 -14.36 -3.47 -18.44
N THR A 168 -13.55 -4.24 -17.71
CA THR A 168 -13.91 -5.62 -17.36
C THR A 168 -15.14 -5.65 -16.46
N THR A 169 -15.22 -4.76 -15.47
CA THR A 169 -16.39 -4.65 -14.59
C THR A 169 -17.65 -4.27 -15.37
N PHE A 170 -17.53 -3.32 -16.31
CA PHE A 170 -18.63 -2.91 -17.17
C PHE A 170 -19.09 -4.05 -18.10
N ALA A 171 -18.16 -4.80 -18.70
CA ALA A 171 -18.47 -5.96 -19.53
C ALA A 171 -19.21 -7.05 -18.74
N ILE A 172 -18.78 -7.33 -17.51
CA ILE A 172 -19.46 -8.28 -16.60
C ILE A 172 -20.89 -7.80 -16.30
N GLN A 173 -21.06 -6.53 -15.95
CA GLN A 173 -22.39 -5.94 -15.68
C GLN A 173 -23.32 -6.03 -16.90
N GLN A 174 -22.78 -5.78 -18.09
CA GLN A 174 -23.57 -5.85 -19.32
C GLN A 174 -23.99 -7.29 -19.64
N ALA A 175 -23.07 -8.25 -19.50
CA ALA A 175 -23.38 -9.67 -19.66
C ALA A 175 -24.41 -10.16 -18.64
N GLU A 176 -24.36 -9.66 -17.39
CA GLU A 176 -25.34 -9.98 -16.37
C GLU A 176 -26.73 -9.39 -16.68
N LYS A 177 -26.79 -8.14 -17.16
CA LYS A 177 -28.04 -7.53 -17.64
C LYS A 177 -28.64 -8.31 -18.80
N GLU A 178 -27.83 -8.71 -19.78
CA GLU A 178 -28.30 -9.50 -20.92
C GLU A 178 -28.84 -10.87 -20.48
N ARG A 179 -28.16 -11.55 -19.54
CA ARG A 179 -28.66 -12.80 -18.95
C ARG A 179 -30.01 -12.59 -18.25
N ARG A 180 -30.15 -11.52 -17.47
CA ARG A 180 -31.41 -11.21 -16.77
C ARG A 180 -32.55 -10.93 -17.76
N LEU A 181 -32.26 -10.21 -18.85
CA LEU A 181 -33.23 -9.96 -19.93
C LEU A 181 -33.67 -11.26 -20.59
N LYS A 182 -32.73 -12.13 -20.98
CA LYS A 182 -33.07 -13.43 -21.60
C LYS A 182 -33.91 -14.32 -20.69
N ILE A 183 -33.58 -14.39 -19.40
CA ILE A 183 -34.38 -15.16 -18.42
C ILE A 183 -35.80 -14.58 -18.35
N LYS A 184 -35.94 -13.24 -18.35
CA LYS A 184 -37.24 -12.59 -18.30
C LYS A 184 -38.08 -12.87 -19.54
N GLU A 185 -37.49 -12.73 -20.74
CA GLU A 185 -38.14 -13.05 -22.01
C GLU A 185 -38.60 -14.52 -22.05
N GLU A 186 -37.74 -15.46 -21.65
CA GLU A 186 -38.07 -16.89 -21.61
C GLU A 186 -39.21 -17.20 -20.61
N THR A 187 -39.23 -16.53 -19.45
CA THR A 187 -40.35 -16.68 -18.50
C THR A 187 -41.66 -16.10 -19.03
N GLU A 188 -41.62 -14.98 -19.75
CA GLU A 188 -42.80 -14.36 -20.36
C GLU A 188 -43.36 -15.26 -21.48
N GLU A 189 -42.49 -15.80 -22.35
CA GLU A 189 -42.89 -16.76 -23.38
C GLU A 189 -43.49 -18.05 -22.79
N ARG A 190 -42.92 -18.56 -21.69
CA ARG A 190 -43.47 -19.74 -21.02
C ARG A 190 -44.85 -19.47 -20.45
N ASN A 191 -45.03 -18.33 -19.79
CA ASN A 191 -46.32 -17.92 -19.23
C ASN A 191 -47.39 -17.76 -20.32
N LEU A 192 -47.05 -17.11 -21.45
CA LEU A 192 -47.95 -16.98 -22.60
C LEU A 192 -48.35 -18.35 -23.18
N LYS A 193 -47.41 -19.28 -23.32
CA LYS A 193 -47.71 -20.65 -23.78
C LYS A 193 -48.61 -21.40 -22.81
N GLU A 194 -48.39 -21.26 -21.51
CA GLU A 194 -49.24 -21.86 -20.48
C GLU A 194 -50.66 -21.27 -20.50
N GLU A 195 -50.82 -19.97 -20.72
CA GLU A 195 -52.11 -19.30 -20.82
C GLU A 195 -52.88 -19.75 -22.07
N MET A 196 -52.24 -19.74 -23.25
CA MET A 196 -52.85 -20.27 -24.49
C MET A 196 -53.25 -21.74 -24.37
N ALA A 197 -52.45 -22.56 -23.68
CA ALA A 197 -52.78 -23.96 -23.44
C ALA A 197 -54.03 -24.12 -22.57
N LYS A 198 -54.17 -23.31 -21.50
CA LYS A 198 -55.37 -23.29 -20.66
C LYS A 198 -56.61 -22.86 -21.44
N ASP A 199 -56.52 -21.79 -22.23
CA ASP A 199 -57.61 -21.31 -23.07
C ASP A 199 -58.05 -22.36 -24.09
N THR A 200 -57.10 -23.06 -24.69
CA THR A 200 -57.38 -24.15 -25.65
C THR A 200 -58.08 -25.33 -24.96
N ILE A 201 -57.62 -25.71 -23.76
CA ILE A 201 -58.27 -26.76 -22.95
C ILE A 201 -59.69 -26.34 -22.56
N GLU A 202 -59.90 -25.08 -22.16
CA GLU A 202 -61.23 -24.56 -21.81
C GLU A 202 -62.17 -24.59 -23.02
N GLN A 203 -61.72 -24.15 -24.19
CA GLN A 203 -62.50 -24.22 -25.43
C GLN A 203 -62.86 -25.65 -25.81
N ILE A 204 -61.93 -26.60 -25.68
CA ILE A 204 -62.19 -28.03 -25.92
C ILE A 204 -63.22 -28.55 -24.92
N THR A 205 -63.08 -28.24 -23.63
CA THR A 205 -64.01 -28.69 -22.57
C THR A 205 -65.42 -28.16 -22.84
N LYS A 206 -65.55 -26.89 -23.25
CA LYS A 206 -66.82 -26.24 -23.60
C LYS A 206 -67.44 -26.79 -24.89
N LYS A 207 -66.62 -27.10 -25.90
CA LYS A 207 -67.06 -27.64 -27.20
C LYS A 207 -67.50 -29.09 -27.12
N TYR A 208 -66.84 -29.91 -26.29
CA TYR A 208 -67.14 -31.34 -26.15
C TYR A 208 -68.04 -31.67 -24.95
N GLY A 209 -68.48 -30.67 -24.18
CA GLY A 209 -69.50 -30.85 -23.13
C GLY A 209 -69.10 -31.87 -22.07
N ILE A 210 -67.81 -31.97 -21.72
CA ILE A 210 -67.34 -32.88 -20.68
C ILE A 210 -67.57 -32.21 -19.32
N HIS A 211 -68.81 -32.26 -18.83
CA HIS A 211 -69.07 -32.12 -17.40
C HIS A 211 -68.51 -33.36 -16.71
N GLY A 212 -67.40 -33.18 -15.97
CA GLY A 212 -66.81 -34.21 -15.13
C GLY A 212 -67.77 -34.63 -14.02
N GLY A 213 -68.63 -35.61 -14.32
CA GLY A 213 -69.33 -36.42 -13.32
C GLY A 213 -68.53 -37.68 -13.03
N LEU A 214 -67.49 -37.57 -12.20
CA LEU A 214 -66.96 -38.71 -11.46
C LEU A 214 -67.76 -38.85 -10.17
N GLU A 215 -68.98 -39.39 -10.27
CA GLU A 215 -69.63 -40.01 -9.10
C GLU A 215 -68.93 -41.35 -8.85
N LEU A 216 -68.00 -41.35 -7.91
CA LEU A 216 -67.57 -42.55 -7.19
C LEU A 216 -68.79 -43.09 -6.42
N LYS A 217 -69.57 -43.98 -7.03
CA LYS A 217 -70.49 -44.84 -6.28
C LYS A 217 -69.71 -46.02 -5.72
N GLY A 218 -69.63 -46.04 -4.39
CA GLY A 218 -69.19 -47.21 -3.65
C GLY A 218 -70.15 -48.39 -3.83
N ASN A 219 -69.55 -49.56 -3.95
CA ASN A 219 -69.94 -50.80 -3.28
C ASN A 219 -68.72 -51.71 -3.23
#